data_AF-W6NGU5-F1
#
_entry.id   AF-W6NGU5-F1
#
_cell.length_a   1.000
_cell.length_b   1.000
_cell.length_c   1.000
_cell.angle_alpha   90.00
_cell.angle_beta   90.00
_cell.angle_gamma   90.00
#
_symmetry.space_group_name_H-M   'P 1'
#
loop_
_entity.id
_entity.type
_entity.pdbx_description
1 polymer ?
#
loop_
_entity_poly.entity_id
_entity_poly.type
_entity_poly.pdbx_seq_one_letter_code
_entity_poly.pdbx_strand_id
1 'polypeptide(L)'
;MDGQRRIIAKFANTNEEEIIGLRAPQLVLGGDEQFEMMANVGFVYDNSMSVNPGINGEPYWPQTLDYAVPWDCYDAQCPTA
;
A
#
# COMPACT_ATOMS: atom_id res chain seq x y z
N MET A 1 -5.52 -7.00 6.33
CA MET A 1 -6.03 -6.93 4.94
C MET A 1 -6.31 -8.30 4.34
N ASP A 2 -5.47 -9.32 4.59
CA ASP A 2 -5.65 -10.68 4.05
C ASP A 2 -7.06 -11.29 4.29
N GLY A 3 -7.64 -11.08 5.47
CA GLY A 3 -9.01 -11.54 5.75
C GLY A 3 -10.06 -11.01 4.76
N GLN A 4 -9.96 -9.74 4.36
CA GLN A 4 -10.89 -9.15 3.39
C GLN A 4 -10.68 -9.73 1.98
N ARG A 5 -9.43 -10.01 1.60
CA ARG A 5 -9.11 -10.70 0.33
C ARG A 5 -9.81 -12.06 0.25
N ARG A 6 -9.72 -12.88 1.31
CA ARG A 6 -10.41 -14.19 1.39
C ARG A 6 -11.93 -14.07 1.33
N ILE A 7 -12.51 -13.04 1.94
CA ILE A 7 -13.94 -12.75 1.87
C ILE A 7 -14.34 -12.45 0.42
N ILE A 8 -13.62 -11.55 -0.27
CA ILE A 8 -13.90 -11.21 -1.66
C ILE A 8 -13.77 -12.44 -2.56
N ALA A 9 -12.67 -13.20 -2.45
CA ALA A 9 -12.46 -14.42 -3.23
C ALA A 9 -13.64 -15.40 -3.10
N LYS A 10 -14.07 -15.65 -1.86
CA LYS A 10 -15.18 -16.57 -1.57
C LYS A 10 -16.53 -16.09 -2.09
N PHE A 11 -16.89 -14.84 -1.82
CA PHE A 11 -18.26 -14.36 -2.09
C PHE A 11 -18.44 -13.74 -3.47
N ALA A 12 -17.37 -13.27 -4.11
CA ALA A 12 -17.39 -12.80 -5.49
C ALA A 12 -17.07 -13.90 -6.51
N ASN A 13 -16.71 -15.12 -6.05
CA ASN A 13 -16.32 -16.24 -6.90
C ASN A 13 -15.18 -15.87 -7.87
N THR A 14 -14.14 -15.26 -7.32
CA THR A 14 -12.92 -14.84 -8.04
C THR A 14 -11.70 -15.54 -7.44
N ASN A 15 -10.65 -15.71 -8.23
CA ASN A 15 -9.41 -16.29 -7.73
C ASN A 15 -8.79 -15.36 -6.69
N GLU A 16 -8.30 -15.92 -5.58
CA GLU A 16 -7.70 -15.12 -4.50
C GLU A 16 -6.44 -14.41 -4.98
N GLU A 17 -5.67 -15.06 -5.87
CA GLU A 17 -4.44 -14.54 -6.45
C GLU A 17 -4.65 -13.33 -7.38
N GLU A 18 -5.88 -13.08 -7.84
CA GLU A 18 -6.23 -11.92 -8.67
C GLU A 18 -6.51 -10.67 -7.84
N ILE A 19 -6.65 -10.80 -6.52
CA ILE A 19 -6.89 -9.68 -5.59
C ILE A 19 -5.54 -9.22 -5.03
N ILE A 20 -4.85 -8.40 -5.82
CA ILE A 20 -3.44 -8.07 -5.62
C ILE A 20 -3.17 -6.72 -4.95
N GLY A 21 -4.18 -5.86 -4.81
CA GLY A 21 -4.03 -4.50 -4.30
C GLY A 21 -4.63 -4.31 -2.92
N LEU A 22 -4.16 -3.29 -2.19
CA LEU A 22 -4.82 -2.81 -0.98
C LEU A 22 -4.80 -1.29 -0.84
N ARG A 23 -5.72 -0.77 -0.03
CA ARG A 23 -5.75 0.61 0.44
C ARG A 23 -6.23 0.61 1.90
N ALA A 24 -5.45 1.21 2.78
CA ALA A 24 -5.74 1.37 4.19
C ALA A 24 -6.92 2.34 4.39
N PRO A 25 -7.85 2.03 5.33
CA PRO A 25 -8.89 2.95 5.72
C PRO A 25 -8.32 4.32 6.10
N GLN A 26 -8.97 5.38 5.63
CA GLN A 26 -8.57 6.77 5.89
C GLN A 26 -7.16 7.15 5.43
N LEU A 27 -6.52 6.33 4.59
CA LEU A 27 -5.15 6.52 4.11
C LEU A 27 -4.11 6.57 5.25
N VAL A 28 -4.43 5.98 6.41
CA VAL A 28 -3.51 5.89 7.55
C VAL A 28 -2.54 4.75 7.28
N LEU A 29 -1.24 5.08 7.22
CA LEU A 29 -0.19 4.09 7.02
C LEU A 29 0.03 3.25 8.29
N GLY A 30 0.47 2.01 8.11
CA GLY A 30 0.75 1.07 9.19
C GLY A 30 2.24 0.74 9.35
N GLY A 31 3.14 1.65 8.96
CA GLY A 31 4.58 1.45 9.10
C GLY A 31 5.11 0.30 8.25
N ASP A 32 6.28 -0.21 8.64
CA ASP A 32 6.89 -1.37 7.99
C ASP A 32 6.00 -2.61 8.11
N GLU A 33 5.25 -2.76 9.21
CA GLU A 33 4.36 -3.90 9.44
C GLU A 33 3.27 -4.04 8.38
N GLN A 34 2.78 -2.91 7.83
CA GLN A 34 1.84 -2.94 6.70
C GLN A 34 2.47 -3.62 5.48
N PHE A 35 3.68 -3.22 5.11
CA PHE A 35 4.34 -3.68 3.89
C PHE A 35 5.00 -5.07 4.07
N GLU A 36 5.45 -5.41 5.27
CA GLU A 36 5.85 -6.77 5.62
C GLU A 36 4.68 -7.75 5.48
N MET A 37 3.50 -7.39 6.00
CA MET A 37 2.30 -8.19 5.83
C MET A 37 1.95 -8.36 4.35
N MET A 38 2.06 -7.30 3.55
CA MET A 38 1.83 -7.36 2.11
C MET A 38 2.76 -8.36 1.42
N ALA A 39 4.06 -8.26 1.66
CA ALA A 39 5.06 -9.13 1.07
C ALA A 39 4.82 -10.60 1.49
N ASN A 40 4.54 -10.84 2.77
CA ASN A 40 4.30 -12.18 3.32
C ASN A 40 3.08 -12.87 2.72
N VAL A 41 2.02 -12.13 2.40
CA VAL A 41 0.77 -12.70 1.87
C VAL A 41 0.59 -12.51 0.36
N GLY A 42 1.54 -11.88 -0.32
CA GLY A 42 1.55 -11.72 -1.78
C GLY A 42 0.65 -10.61 -2.33
N PHE A 43 0.44 -9.52 -1.58
CA PHE A 43 -0.09 -8.28 -2.19
C PHE A 43 1.00 -7.62 -3.04
N VAL A 44 0.62 -7.10 -4.20
CA VAL A 44 1.55 -6.52 -5.20
C VAL A 44 1.69 -5.01 -5.04
N TYR A 45 0.62 -4.30 -4.68
CA TYR A 45 0.68 -2.84 -4.55
C TYR A 45 -0.20 -2.29 -3.43
N ASP A 46 0.24 -1.16 -2.89
CA ASP A 46 -0.50 -0.31 -1.96
C ASP A 46 -0.96 0.97 -2.68
N ASN A 47 -2.08 1.52 -2.23
CA ASN A 47 -2.49 2.87 -2.63
C ASN A 47 -3.04 3.68 -1.45
N SER A 48 -2.30 3.65 -0.34
CA SER A 48 -2.60 4.34 0.91
C SER A 48 -1.70 5.56 1.11
N MET A 49 -0.45 5.50 0.64
CA MET A 49 0.51 6.58 0.83
C MET A 49 0.14 7.82 0.01
N SER A 50 -0.23 8.89 0.72
CA SER A 50 -0.51 10.19 0.11
C SER A 50 0.77 10.98 -0.05
N VAL A 51 0.94 11.58 -1.23
CA VAL A 51 2.10 12.42 -1.56
C VAL A 51 1.63 13.80 -1.96
N ASN A 52 2.37 14.83 -1.56
CA ASN A 52 2.11 16.21 -1.95
C ASN A 52 3.35 16.78 -2.66
N PRO A 53 3.35 16.83 -4.00
CA PRO A 53 4.46 17.45 -4.74
C PRO A 53 4.49 18.99 -4.60
N GLY A 54 3.49 19.60 -3.97
CA GLY A 54 3.31 21.05 -3.91
C GLY A 54 2.59 21.59 -5.15
N ILE A 55 2.25 22.88 -5.12
CA ILE A 55 1.40 23.51 -6.15
C ILE A 55 2.02 23.52 -7.56
N ASN A 56 3.36 23.53 -7.65
CA ASN A 56 4.11 23.56 -8.90
C ASN A 56 5.09 22.37 -9.03
N GLY A 57 4.96 21.36 -8.17
CA GLY A 57 5.84 20.19 -8.24
C GLY A 57 5.35 19.18 -9.26
N GLU A 58 6.30 18.46 -9.86
CA GLU A 58 5.99 17.33 -10.74
C GLU A 58 5.42 16.16 -9.94
N PRO A 59 4.46 15.40 -10.49
CA PRO A 59 3.88 14.26 -9.82
C PRO A 59 4.89 13.12 -9.67
N TYR A 60 4.73 12.33 -8.60
CA TYR A 60 5.52 11.12 -8.40
C TYR A 60 4.97 9.94 -9.20
N TRP A 61 5.87 9.13 -9.74
CA TRP A 61 5.53 7.85 -10.35
C TRP A 61 5.43 6.76 -9.28
N PRO A 62 4.65 5.69 -9.53
CA PRO A 62 4.67 4.50 -8.68
C PRO A 62 6.09 3.95 -8.56
N GLN A 63 6.42 3.47 -7.37
CA GLN A 63 7.72 2.89 -7.06
C GLN A 63 7.57 1.73 -6.08
N THR A 64 8.60 0.89 -6.01
CA THR A 64 8.73 -0.12 -4.97
C THR A 64 9.29 0.49 -3.69
N LEU A 65 9.24 -0.28 -2.60
CA LEU A 65 9.89 0.06 -1.33
C LEU A 65 11.21 -0.71 -1.16
N ASP A 66 11.92 -0.99 -2.27
CA ASP A 66 13.29 -1.52 -2.21
C ASP A 66 14.30 -0.43 -1.80
N TYR A 67 13.87 0.84 -1.85
CA TYR A 67 14.63 2.02 -1.48
C TYR A 67 13.71 3.03 -0.77
N ALA A 68 14.33 3.92 -0.01
CA ALA A 68 13.63 5.01 0.66
C ALA A 68 12.80 5.86 -0.31
N VAL A 69 11.65 6.31 0.16
CA VAL A 69 10.74 7.14 -0.63
C VAL A 69 11.35 8.52 -0.96
N PRO A 70 11.14 9.07 -2.17
CA PRO A 70 11.73 10.34 -2.60
C PRO A 70 10.94 11.58 -2.15
N TRP A 71 9.88 11.41 -1.37
CA TRP A 71 9.05 12.49 -0.83
C TRP A 71 9.10 12.52 0.70
N ASP A 72 8.81 13.69 1.26
CA ASP A 72 8.58 13.83 2.69
C ASP A 72 7.29 13.09 3.07
N CYS A 73 7.43 12.07 3.93
CA CYS A 73 6.30 11.33 4.45
C CYS A 73 5.87 11.94 5.79
N TYR A 74 4.67 12.52 5.83
CA TYR A 74 4.16 13.27 6.98
C TYR A 74 3.31 12.42 7.95
N ASP A 75 3.06 11.16 7.62
CA ASP A 75 2.34 10.24 8.52
C ASP A 75 3.26 9.80 9.66
N ALA A 76 2.71 9.49 10.83
CA ALA A 76 3.49 9.01 11.97
C ALA A 76 4.10 7.62 11.71
N GLN A 77 3.56 6.88 10.75
CA GLN A 77 3.85 5.47 10.48
C GLN A 77 4.30 5.27 9.03
N CYS A 78 5.24 6.09 8.57
CA CYS A 78 5.87 5.92 7.27
C CYS A 78 6.81 4.71 7.27
N PRO A 79 6.88 3.93 6.17
CA PRO A 79 7.84 2.85 6.06
C PRO A 79 9.27 3.40 6.01
N THR A 80 10.20 2.68 6.61
CA THR A 80 11.61 3.08 6.72
C THR A 80 12.59 2.04 6.18
N ALA A 81 12.11 0.83 5.90
CA ALA A 81 12.87 -0.24 5.24
C ALA A 81 13.32 0.12 3.82
#